data_AF-A0A0R2B6Z8-F1
#
_entry.id   AF-A0A0R2B6Z8-F1
#
_cell.length_a   1.000
_cell.length_b   1.000
_cell.length_c   1.000
_cell.angle_alpha   90.00
_cell.angle_beta   90.00
_cell.angle_gamma   90.00
#
_symmetry.space_group_name_H-M   'P 1'
#
loop_
_entity.id
_entity.type
_entity.pdbx_description
1 polymer ?
#
loop_
_entity_poly.entity_id
_entity_poly.type
_entity_poly.pdbx_seq_one_letter_code
_entity_poly.pdbx_strand_id
1 'polypeptide(L)' 'MLEKEKQFKEELFNLRFQLATGQLENTARLKEVRKTIARIKTALRQQELNK' A
#
# COMPACT_ATOMS: atom_id res chain seq x y z
N MET A 1 3.46 -13.02 0.38
CA MET A 1 2.36 -12.06 0.68
C MET A 1 2.82 -11.00 1.69
N LEU A 2 3.38 -11.41 2.84
CA LEU A 2 3.84 -10.50 3.91
C LEU A 2 4.97 -9.53 3.51
N GLU A 3 5.95 -9.96 2.72
CA GLU A 3 7.02 -9.06 2.25
C GLU A 3 6.50 -7.96 1.32
N LYS A 4 5.56 -8.31 0.43
CA LYS A 4 4.93 -7.32 -0.47
C LYS A 4 4.12 -6.29 0.32
N GLU A 5 3.43 -6.66 1.40
CA GLU A 5 2.74 -5.70 2.25
C GLU A 5 3.71 -4.70 2.89
N LYS A 6 4.87 -5.18 3.37
CA LYS A 6 5.91 -4.31 3.96
C LYS A 6 6.47 -3.32 2.95
N GLN A 7 6.82 -3.79 1.75
CA GLN A 7 7.31 -2.93 0.67
C GLN A 7 6.32 -1.82 0.30
N PHE A 8 5.04 -2.16 0.12
CA PHE A 8 4.02 -1.16 -0.20
C PHE A 8 3.73 -0.19 0.95
N LYS A 9 3.94 -0.60 2.21
CA LYS A 9 3.86 0.31 3.37
C LYS A 9 5.01 1.32 3.39
N GLU A 10 6.22 0.89 3.09
CA GLU A 10 7.38 1.79 2.95
C GLU A 10 7.20 2.75 1.76
N GLU A 11 6.73 2.25 0.62
CA GLU A 11 6.40 3.09 -0.54
C GLU A 11 5.30 4.11 -0.17
N LEU A 12 4.26 3.70 0.56
CA LEU A 12 3.22 4.61 1.04
C LEU A 12 3.77 5.67 2.00
N PHE A 13 4.72 5.31 2.87
CA PHE A 13 5.38 6.25 3.77
C PHE A 13 6.16 7.30 2.99
N ASN A 14 6.98 6.86 2.02
CA ASN A 14 7.74 7.75 1.15
C ASN A 14 6.83 8.68 0.33
N LEU A 15 5.73 8.15 -0.22
CA LEU A 15 4.75 8.96 -0.97
C LEU A 15 4.03 9.97 -0.05
N ARG A 16 3.74 9.62 1.21
CA ARG A 16 3.15 10.58 2.18
C ARG A 16 4.16 11.65 2.58
N PHE A 17 5.44 11.30 2.70
CA PHE A 17 6.51 12.25 2.98
C PHE A 17 6.72 13.22 1.80
N GLN A 18 6.74 12.71 0.57
CA GLN A 18 6.79 13.52 -0.65
C GLN A 18 5.56 14.42 -0.79
N LEU A 19 4.38 13.95 -0.40
CA LEU A 19 3.16 14.76 -0.38
C LEU A 19 3.26 15.90 0.64
N ALA A 20 3.78 15.63 1.84
CA ALA A 20 3.94 16.63 2.89
C ALA A 20 5.01 17.68 2.54
N THR A 21 6.04 17.29 1.79
CA THR A 21 7.09 18.20 1.28
C THR A 21 6.67 18.95 0.02
N GLY A 22 5.48 18.68 -0.53
CA GLY A 22 4.94 19.37 -1.71
C GLY A 22 5.59 19.00 -3.04
N GLN A 23 6.44 17.97 -3.08
CA GLN A 23 7.16 17.51 -4.28
C GLN A 23 6.48 16.32 -4.97
N LEU A 24 5.27 15.95 -4.55
CA LEU A 24 4.59 14.80 -5.10
C LEU A 24 3.92 15.13 -6.44
N GLU A 25 4.61 14.80 -7.53
CA GLU A 25 4.09 14.98 -8.89
C GLU A 25 2.90 14.05 -9.20
N ASN A 26 2.83 12.87 -8.57
CA ASN A 26 1.85 11.85 -8.92
C ASN A 26 1.01 11.35 -7.73
N THR A 27 -0.04 12.10 -7.42
CA THR A 27 -1.05 11.77 -6.39
C THR A 27 -1.84 10.48 -6.70
N ALA A 28 -1.92 10.06 -7.97
CA ALA A 28 -2.63 8.84 -8.37
C ALA A 28 -1.94 7.58 -7.80
N ARG A 29 -0.61 7.57 -7.73
CA ARG A 29 0.21 6.49 -7.17
C ARG A 29 -0.17 6.20 -5.71
N LEU A 30 -0.47 7.23 -4.93
CA LEU A 30 -0.90 7.09 -3.53
C LEU A 30 -2.19 6.25 -3.41
N LYS A 31 -3.14 6.48 -4.32
CA LYS A 31 -4.43 5.76 -4.36
C LYS A 31 -4.24 4.32 -4.81
N GLU A 32 -3.34 4.07 -5.76
CA GLU A 32 -2.99 2.72 -6.20
C GLU A 32 -2.33 1.91 -5.08
N VAL A 33 -1.31 2.45 -4.43
CA VAL A 33 -0.59 1.77 -3.34
C VAL A 33 -1.55 1.42 -2.19
N ARG A 34 -2.47 2.32 -1.81
CA ARG A 34 -3.52 2.03 -0.82
C ARG A 34 -4.42 0.87 -1.24
N LYS A 35 -4.88 0.84 -2.50
CA LYS A 35 -5.72 -0.25 -3.03
C LYS A 35 -4.96 -1.59 -3.06
N THR A 36 -3.69 -1.57 -3.42
CA THR A 36 -2.85 -2.77 -3.44
C THR A 36 -2.68 -3.36 -2.04
N ILE A 37 -2.40 -2.53 -1.02
CA ILE A 37 -2.34 -2.98 0.39
C ILE A 37 -3.67 -3.60 0.82
N ALA A 38 -4.81 -2.96 0.48
CA ALA A 38 -6.13 -3.48 0.83
C ALA A 38 -6.38 -4.86 0.19
N ARG A 39 -6.06 -5.04 -1.09
CA ARG A 39 -6.19 -6.34 -1.78
C ARG A 39 -5.35 -7.44 -1.15
N ILE A 40 -4.10 -7.14 -0.77
CA ILE A 40 -3.22 -8.11 -0.10
C ILE A 40 -3.83 -8.55 1.24
N LYS A 41 -4.33 -7.59 2.02
CA LYS A 41 -5.01 -7.90 3.30
C LYS A 41 -6.27 -8.72 3.11
N THR A 42 -7.08 -8.40 2.10
CA THR A 42 -8.29 -9.18 1.78
C THR A 42 -7.93 -10.61 1.39
N ALA A 43 -6.89 -10.80 0.57
CA ALA A 43 -6.43 -12.13 0.17
C ALA A 43 -5.92 -12.95 1.38
N LEU A 44 -5.12 -12.33 2.26
CA LEU A 44 -4.68 -12.96 3.51
C LEU A 44 -5.87 -13.38 4.38
N ARG A 45 -6.87 -12.50 4.52
CA ARG A 45 -8.09 -12.78 5.29
C ARG A 45 -8.93 -13.89 4.67
N GLN A 46 -9.02 -13.95 3.34
CA GLN A 46 -9.70 -15.04 2.64
C GLN A 46 -8.98 -16.38 2.85
N GLN A 47 -7.65 -16.39 2.86
CA GLN A 47 -6.89 -17.61 3.18
C GLN A 47 -7.10 -18.07 4.62
N GLU A 48 -7.22 -17.14 5.58
CA GLU A 48 -7.56 -17.48 6.97
C GLU A 48 -8.97 -18.05 7.12
N LEU A 49 -9.95 -17.51 6.40
CA LEU A 49 -11.36 -17.93 6.48
C LEU A 49 -11.63 -19.28 5.79
N ASN A 50 -10.84 -19.63 4.78
CA ASN A 50 -10.95 -20.90 4.05
C ASN A 50 -10.14 -22.03 4.70
N LYS A 51 -9.62 -21.81 5.91
CA LYS A 51 -8.84 -22.77 6.69
C LYS A 51 -9.65 -23.22 7.90
#